data_AF-A0A4P9X9I0-F1
#
_entry.id   AF-A0A4P9X9I0-F1
#
_cell.length_a   1.000
_cell.length_b   1.000
_cell.length_c   1.000
_cell.angle_alpha   90.00
_cell.angle_beta   90.00
_cell.angle_gamma   90.00
#
_symmetry.space_group_name_H-M   'P 1'
#
loop_
_entity.id
_entity.type
_entity.pdbx_description
1 polymer ?
#
loop_
_entity_poly.entity_id
_entity_poly.type
_entity_poly.pdbx_seq_one_letter_code
_entity_poly.pdbx_strand_id
1 'polypeptide(L)'
;MVTGITIPGLWGFFRRYAVPSMCFTSSSLTWYFAVNKIPMADLTVIYNTSCFFCYVLSVLWLGEKAEPIKLGGVCLAIFGTLVITLWPGAVTDDSNLASSFWIRIIGYLSVTFASLATATYECLVAKIYVRSSPPMLLSITFTGIIGLWTMCFTPIILLISHVSGIETFVLPNASQFGWICIISLFGLGYNGAFMLLIAYSSPMLAAVGLLLTIPCTTLVDTLLFGNNLGWNFAIGTLFIVAGWICLNVWSRPADETLPVAVSTSPSEAGASPLSR
;
A
#
# COMPACT_ATOMS: atom_id res chain seq x y z
N MET A 1 19.89 2.87 -35.63
CA MET A 1 20.71 2.04 -34.73
C MET A 1 19.95 1.89 -33.44
N VAL A 2 19.50 0.67 -33.14
CA VAL A 2 18.76 0.31 -31.93
C VAL A 2 19.69 0.54 -30.75
N THR A 3 19.48 1.61 -30.00
CA THR A 3 20.18 1.88 -28.74
C THR A 3 19.90 0.71 -27.80
N GLY A 4 20.95 -0.02 -27.47
CA GLY A 4 20.89 -1.22 -26.65
C GLY A 4 20.16 -0.96 -25.35
N ILE A 5 19.11 -1.75 -25.11
CA ILE A 5 18.55 -1.96 -23.79
C ILE A 5 19.67 -2.61 -22.98
N THR A 6 20.44 -1.81 -22.23
CA THR A 6 21.31 -2.33 -21.19
C THR A 6 20.38 -2.92 -20.13
N ILE A 7 20.08 -4.21 -20.26
CA ILE A 7 19.43 -4.98 -19.20
C ILE A 7 20.31 -4.77 -17.98
N PRO A 8 19.84 -4.07 -16.93
CA PRO A 8 20.64 -3.93 -15.73
C PRO A 8 21.02 -5.33 -15.30
N GLY A 9 22.31 -5.58 -15.07
CA GLY A 9 22.78 -6.91 -14.68
C GLY A 9 21.94 -7.46 -13.53
N LEU A 10 21.85 -8.78 -13.40
CA LEU A 10 21.00 -9.48 -12.42
C LEU A 10 21.08 -8.85 -11.01
N TRP A 11 22.26 -8.37 -10.62
CA TRP A 11 22.52 -7.64 -9.38
C TRP A 11 21.83 -6.26 -9.28
N GLY A 12 21.86 -5.47 -10.35
CA GLY A 12 21.18 -4.17 -10.44
C GLY A 12 19.66 -4.32 -10.50
N PHE A 13 19.18 -5.39 -11.15
CA PHE A 13 17.78 -5.82 -11.09
C PHE A 13 17.43 -6.14 -9.62
N PHE A 14 18.07 -7.15 -9.02
CA PHE A 14 17.81 -7.58 -7.64
C PHE A 14 17.84 -6.44 -6.62
N ARG A 15 18.85 -5.56 -6.67
CA ARG A 15 18.96 -4.41 -5.76
C ARG A 15 17.77 -3.45 -5.87
N ARG A 16 17.21 -3.28 -7.07
CA ARG A 16 16.07 -2.37 -7.31
C ARG A 16 14.74 -2.95 -6.81
N TYR A 17 14.58 -4.27 -6.81
CA TYR A 17 13.34 -4.96 -6.36
C TYR A 17 13.39 -5.40 -4.89
N ALA A 18 14.57 -5.53 -4.30
CA ALA A 18 14.73 -5.95 -2.91
C ALA A 18 14.15 -4.94 -1.93
N VAL A 19 14.40 -3.64 -2.10
CA VAL A 19 13.94 -2.60 -1.15
C VAL A 19 12.42 -2.53 -1.07
N PRO A 20 11.65 -2.44 -2.18
CA PRO A 20 10.19 -2.50 -2.12
C PRO A 20 9.66 -3.80 -1.48
N SER A 21 10.29 -4.93 -1.79
CA SER A 21 9.88 -6.23 -1.24
C SER A 21 10.09 -6.29 0.28
N MET A 22 11.21 -5.76 0.79
CA MET A 22 11.47 -5.65 2.22
C MET A 22 10.45 -4.75 2.92
N CYS A 23 10.09 -3.61 2.33
CA CYS A 23 9.07 -2.70 2.88
C CYS A 23 7.69 -3.36 2.93
N PHE A 24 7.32 -4.12 1.89
CA PHE A 24 6.04 -4.83 1.85
C PHE A 24 5.97 -5.93 2.92
N THR A 25 7.01 -6.76 3.02
CA THR A 25 7.07 -7.83 4.02
C THR A 25 7.10 -7.26 5.44
N SER A 26 7.88 -6.20 5.70
CA SER A 26 7.95 -5.58 7.02
C SER A 26 6.63 -4.92 7.41
N SER A 27 5.96 -4.23 6.49
CA SER A 27 4.62 -3.67 6.74
C SER A 27 3.63 -4.75 7.10
N SER A 28 3.57 -5.83 6.29
CA SER A 28 2.62 -6.92 6.47
C SER A 28 2.81 -7.60 7.83
N LEU A 29 4.04 -7.94 8.20
CA LEU A 29 4.34 -8.58 9.49
C LEU A 29 3.96 -7.69 10.68
N THR A 30 4.27 -6.40 10.57
CA THR A 30 3.99 -5.42 11.63
C THR A 30 2.49 -5.17 11.77
N TRP A 31 1.73 -5.22 10.66
CA TRP A 31 0.27 -5.14 10.66
C TRP A 31 -0.34 -6.36 11.36
N TYR A 32 0.03 -7.58 10.96
CA TYR A 32 -0.48 -8.82 11.59
C TYR A 32 -0.13 -8.90 13.07
N PHE A 33 1.04 -8.42 13.47
CA PHE A 33 1.43 -8.34 14.88
C PHE A 33 0.55 -7.38 15.70
N ALA A 34 0.03 -6.30 15.08
CA ALA A 34 -0.85 -5.33 15.73
C ALA A 34 -2.29 -5.83 15.89
N VAL A 35 -2.78 -6.67 14.95
CA VAL A 35 -4.16 -7.22 14.93
C VAL A 35 -4.54 -7.87 16.27
N ASN A 36 -3.60 -8.58 16.91
CA ASN A 36 -3.86 -9.27 18.18
C ASN A 36 -3.65 -8.39 19.44
N LYS A 37 -3.35 -7.09 19.28
CA LYS A 37 -2.92 -6.21 20.40
C LYS A 37 -3.79 -4.97 20.59
N ILE A 38 -4.48 -4.51 19.56
CA ILE A 38 -5.31 -3.31 19.57
C ILE A 38 -6.69 -3.59 18.96
N PRO A 39 -7.72 -2.77 19.28
CA PRO A 39 -9.04 -2.93 18.68
C PRO A 39 -8.99 -2.81 17.15
N MET A 40 -9.82 -3.60 16.45
CA MET A 40 -9.87 -3.57 14.98
C MET A 40 -10.28 -2.20 14.43
N ALA A 41 -11.14 -1.47 15.15
CA ALA A 41 -11.53 -0.11 14.81
C ALA A 41 -10.33 0.85 14.80
N ASP A 42 -9.57 0.88 15.90
CA ASP A 42 -8.37 1.72 16.02
C ASP A 42 -7.30 1.32 14.99
N LEU A 43 -7.11 0.02 14.77
CA LEU A 43 -6.17 -0.51 13.79
C LEU A 43 -6.50 0.00 12.38
N THR A 44 -7.77 -0.05 12.00
CA THR A 44 -8.23 0.41 10.68
C THR A 44 -7.97 1.90 10.50
N VAL A 45 -8.32 2.72 11.49
CA VAL A 45 -8.09 4.18 11.47
C VAL A 45 -6.61 4.51 11.28
N ILE A 46 -5.76 3.91 12.12
CA ILE A 46 -4.33 4.24 12.11
C ILE A 46 -3.70 3.74 10.81
N TYR A 47 -4.08 2.57 10.32
CA TYR A 47 -3.58 2.07 9.04
C TYR A 47 -3.97 2.96 7.85
N ASN A 48 -5.17 3.53 7.85
CA ASN A 48 -5.65 4.43 6.78
C ASN A 48 -4.87 5.74 6.70
N THR A 49 -4.13 6.12 7.75
CA THR A 49 -3.19 7.26 7.69
C THR A 49 -2.05 7.05 6.69
N SER A 50 -1.85 5.81 6.21
CA SER A 50 -0.95 5.50 5.10
C SER A 50 -1.22 6.36 3.85
N CYS A 51 -2.48 6.75 3.60
CA CYS A 51 -2.84 7.63 2.48
C CYS A 51 -2.20 9.02 2.61
N PHE A 52 -2.11 9.54 3.83
CA PHE A 52 -1.44 10.82 4.11
C PHE A 52 0.07 10.69 3.92
N PHE A 53 0.69 9.63 4.45
CA PHE A 53 2.11 9.38 4.20
C PHE A 53 2.42 9.17 2.72
N CYS A 54 1.53 8.50 1.99
CA CYS A 54 1.66 8.28 0.55
C CYS A 54 1.60 9.61 -0.20
N TYR A 55 0.70 10.53 0.17
CA TYR A 55 0.70 11.89 -0.40
C TYR A 55 2.01 12.64 -0.14
N VAL A 56 2.49 12.67 1.11
CA VAL A 56 3.73 13.36 1.49
C VAL A 56 4.93 12.78 0.73
N LEU A 57 5.05 11.44 0.70
CA LEU A 57 6.13 10.76 -0.01
C LEU A 57 6.04 10.93 -1.53
N SER A 58 4.82 11.01 -2.09
CA SER A 58 4.63 11.30 -3.53
C SER A 58 5.15 12.70 -3.88
N VAL A 59 4.84 13.70 -3.06
CA VAL A 59 5.39 15.06 -3.25
C VAL A 59 6.92 15.08 -3.12
N LEU A 60 7.47 14.39 -2.11
CA LEU A 60 8.92 14.42 -1.83
C LEU A 60 9.76 13.58 -2.80
N TRP A 61 9.29 12.38 -3.20
CA TRP A 61 10.11 11.41 -3.93
C TRP A 61 9.80 11.32 -5.42
N LEU A 62 8.54 11.56 -5.80
CA LEU A 62 8.10 11.58 -7.19
C LEU A 62 8.10 13.01 -7.76
N GLY A 63 8.18 14.04 -6.90
CA GLY A 63 8.21 15.43 -7.32
C GLY A 63 6.85 15.94 -7.82
N GLU A 64 5.76 15.32 -7.37
CA GLU A 64 4.41 15.79 -7.69
C GLU A 64 4.17 17.19 -7.11
N LYS A 65 3.41 18.02 -7.83
CA LYS A 65 3.02 19.35 -7.36
C LYS A 65 2.18 19.22 -6.10
N ALA A 66 2.62 19.88 -5.03
CA ALA A 66 1.89 19.97 -3.76
C ALA A 66 0.64 20.83 -3.95
N GLU A 67 -0.48 20.18 -4.29
CA GLU A 67 -1.75 20.85 -4.51
C GLU A 67 -2.63 20.70 -3.26
N PRO A 68 -3.09 21.81 -2.65
CA PRO A 68 -3.87 21.75 -1.42
C PRO A 68 -5.21 21.01 -1.60
N ILE A 69 -5.74 20.99 -2.83
CA ILE A 69 -6.96 20.24 -3.18
C ILE A 69 -6.74 18.73 -3.02
N LYS A 70 -5.57 18.23 -3.45
CA LYS A 70 -5.17 16.82 -3.27
C LYS A 70 -5.05 16.46 -1.79
N LEU A 71 -4.40 17.32 -1.00
CA LEU A 71 -4.34 17.12 0.45
C LEU A 71 -5.74 17.13 1.08
N GLY A 72 -6.60 18.06 0.67
CA GLY A 72 -8.00 18.12 1.12
C GLY A 72 -8.78 16.84 0.85
N GLY A 73 -8.60 16.24 -0.35
CA GLY A 73 -9.22 14.96 -0.70
C GLY A 73 -8.78 13.80 0.20
N VAL A 74 -7.49 13.72 0.53
CA VAL A 74 -6.96 12.70 1.46
C VAL A 74 -7.51 12.91 2.87
N CYS A 75 -7.47 14.14 3.38
CA CYS A 75 -7.99 14.46 4.70
C CYS A 75 -9.48 14.12 4.81
N LEU A 76 -10.26 14.40 3.75
CA LEU A 76 -11.67 14.07 3.68
C LEU A 76 -11.91 12.56 3.72
N ALA A 77 -11.12 11.79 2.98
CA ALA A 77 -11.23 10.34 2.96
C ALA A 77 -10.86 9.73 4.32
N ILE A 78 -9.75 10.17 4.95
CA ILE A 78 -9.36 9.74 6.30
C ILE A 78 -10.46 10.10 7.31
N PHE A 79 -11.03 11.31 7.23
CA PHE A 79 -12.13 11.72 8.08
C PHE A 79 -13.36 10.81 7.91
N GLY A 80 -13.70 10.44 6.68
CA GLY A 80 -14.76 9.47 6.43
C GLY A 80 -14.49 8.11 7.08
N THR A 81 -13.25 7.63 7.04
CA THR A 81 -12.89 6.37 7.73
C THR A 81 -13.03 6.47 9.24
N LEU A 82 -12.63 7.60 9.85
CA LEU A 82 -12.81 7.86 11.28
C LEU A 82 -14.29 7.80 11.68
N VAL A 83 -15.17 8.40 10.87
CA VAL A 83 -16.62 8.39 11.15
C VAL A 83 -17.21 6.98 11.10
N ILE A 84 -16.81 6.13 10.15
CA ILE A 84 -17.32 4.75 10.05
C ILE A 84 -16.81 3.89 11.20
N THR A 85 -15.53 4.03 11.55
CA THR A 85 -14.84 3.10 12.46
C THR A 85 -14.95 3.45 13.94
N LEU A 86 -14.98 4.73 14.29
CA LEU A 86 -14.97 5.18 15.69
C LEU A 86 -16.38 5.44 16.25
N TRP A 87 -17.42 5.46 15.42
CA TRP A 87 -18.76 5.67 15.95
C TRP A 87 -19.28 4.42 16.64
N PRO A 88 -19.60 4.49 17.95
CA PRO A 88 -20.00 3.32 18.72
C PRO A 88 -21.38 2.82 18.25
N GLY A 89 -21.40 1.64 17.64
CA GLY A 89 -22.63 1.02 17.14
C GLY A 89 -22.68 -0.51 17.19
N ALA A 90 -21.55 -1.20 17.37
CA ALA A 90 -21.54 -2.64 17.54
C ALA A 90 -20.47 -3.04 18.56
N VAL A 91 -20.88 -3.89 19.48
CA VAL A 91 -20.12 -4.49 20.58
C VAL A 91 -18.76 -5.01 20.07
N THR A 92 -17.67 -4.35 20.46
CA THR A 92 -16.36 -5.00 20.47
C THR A 92 -16.26 -5.78 21.77
N ASP A 93 -16.35 -7.10 21.65
CA ASP A 93 -16.08 -8.04 22.72
C ASP A 93 -14.57 -7.98 23.05
N ASP A 94 -14.19 -7.04 23.92
CA ASP A 94 -12.80 -6.72 24.31
C ASP A 94 -12.13 -7.82 25.15
N SER A 95 -12.78 -8.98 25.31
CA SER A 95 -12.38 -10.06 26.22
C SER A 95 -11.04 -10.72 25.89
N ASN A 96 -10.54 -10.59 24.65
CA ASN A 96 -9.24 -11.14 24.21
C ASN A 96 -8.16 -10.07 23.93
N LEU A 97 -8.43 -8.78 24.18
CA LEU A 97 -7.41 -7.75 23.97
C LEU A 97 -6.38 -7.76 25.10
N ALA A 98 -5.14 -7.39 24.75
CA ALA A 98 -4.05 -7.29 25.72
C ALA A 98 -4.40 -6.30 26.84
N SER A 99 -4.54 -6.80 28.07
CA SER A 99 -4.86 -6.00 29.26
C SER A 99 -3.74 -5.04 29.65
N SER A 100 -2.50 -5.36 29.29
CA SER A 100 -1.30 -4.56 29.61
C SER A 100 -1.16 -3.33 28.70
N PHE A 101 -1.14 -2.14 29.29
CA PHE A 101 -0.93 -0.84 28.63
C PHE A 101 0.28 -0.83 27.67
N TRP A 102 1.41 -1.41 28.09
CA TRP A 102 2.62 -1.50 27.28
C TRP A 102 2.44 -2.29 25.98
N ILE A 103 1.63 -3.36 26.00
CA ILE A 103 1.36 -4.18 24.82
C ILE A 103 0.49 -3.41 23.83
N ARG A 104 -0.47 -2.62 24.33
CA ARG A 104 -1.29 -1.74 23.48
C ARG A 104 -0.46 -0.64 22.83
N ILE A 105 0.46 0.00 23.56
CA ILE A 105 1.40 0.98 22.98
C ILE A 105 2.21 0.34 21.86
N ILE A 106 2.79 -0.84 22.10
CA ILE A 106 3.54 -1.57 21.08
C ILE A 106 2.67 -1.84 19.86
N GLY A 107 1.40 -2.23 20.05
CA GLY A 107 0.44 -2.40 18.96
C GLY A 107 0.19 -1.13 18.15
N TYR A 108 -0.01 0.02 18.81
CA TYR A 108 -0.20 1.31 18.13
C TYR A 108 1.04 1.77 17.37
N LEU A 109 2.24 1.60 17.94
CA LEU A 109 3.50 1.90 17.27
C LEU A 109 3.71 0.98 16.05
N SER A 110 3.37 -0.30 16.20
CA SER A 110 3.41 -1.31 15.15
C SER A 110 2.54 -0.89 13.94
N VAL A 111 1.25 -0.64 14.14
CA VAL A 111 0.36 -0.24 13.03
C VAL A 111 0.76 1.10 12.40
N THR A 112 1.29 2.04 13.19
CA THR A 112 1.82 3.31 12.66
C THR A 112 3.02 3.08 11.75
N PHE A 113 3.95 2.21 12.16
CA PHE A 113 5.07 1.81 11.31
C PHE A 113 4.60 1.09 10.04
N ALA A 114 3.63 0.19 10.15
CA ALA A 114 3.05 -0.50 9.00
C ALA A 114 2.45 0.50 7.99
N SER A 115 1.72 1.51 8.46
CA SER A 115 1.13 2.54 7.60
C SER A 115 2.20 3.32 6.81
N LEU A 116 3.33 3.66 7.45
CA LEU A 116 4.45 4.35 6.82
C LEU A 116 5.22 3.44 5.84
N ALA A 117 5.41 2.17 6.21
CA ALA A 117 6.10 1.18 5.38
C ALA A 117 5.29 0.82 4.12
N THR A 118 3.95 0.72 4.22
CA THR A 118 3.06 0.56 3.06
C THR A 118 3.12 1.77 2.14
N ALA A 119 2.99 2.99 2.67
CA ALA A 119 3.11 4.20 1.86
C ALA A 119 4.48 4.30 1.15
N THR A 120 5.55 3.92 1.86
CA THR A 120 6.92 3.83 1.32
C THR A 120 6.98 2.82 0.18
N TYR A 121 6.42 1.63 0.38
CA TYR A 121 6.34 0.59 -0.66
C TYR A 121 5.64 1.10 -1.92
N GLU A 122 4.45 1.70 -1.78
CA GLU A 122 3.67 2.23 -2.90
C GLU A 122 4.45 3.29 -3.69
N CYS A 123 5.08 4.23 -2.99
CA CYS A 123 5.87 5.30 -3.62
C CYS A 123 7.13 4.76 -4.31
N LEU A 124 7.82 3.78 -3.71
CA LEU A 124 8.99 3.15 -4.33
C LEU A 124 8.61 2.39 -5.60
N VAL A 125 7.51 1.65 -5.56
CA VAL A 125 6.96 0.93 -6.70
C VAL A 125 6.58 1.90 -7.82
N ALA A 126 5.82 2.95 -7.50
CA ALA A 126 5.46 3.99 -8.46
C ALA A 126 6.70 4.63 -9.10
N LYS A 127 7.73 4.95 -8.30
CA LYS A 127 9.00 5.50 -8.80
C LYS A 127 9.75 4.56 -9.75
N ILE A 128 9.58 3.25 -9.62
CA ILE A 128 10.17 2.29 -10.56
C ILE A 128 9.42 2.33 -11.90
N TYR A 129 8.09 2.44 -11.88
CA TYR A 129 7.23 2.47 -13.07
C TYR A 129 7.25 3.80 -13.84
N VAL A 130 7.43 4.92 -13.16
CA VAL A 130 7.53 6.27 -13.78
C VAL A 130 8.61 6.36 -14.89
N ARG A 131 9.58 5.45 -14.93
CA ARG A 131 10.68 5.45 -15.92
C ARG A 131 10.42 4.64 -17.19
N SER A 132 9.33 3.90 -17.28
CA SER A 132 8.96 3.09 -18.44
C SER A 132 7.48 2.77 -18.33
N SER A 133 6.62 3.19 -19.28
CA SER A 133 5.22 2.75 -19.33
C SER A 133 5.19 1.23 -19.17
N PRO A 134 4.82 0.69 -17.99
CA PRO A 134 5.15 -0.68 -17.69
C PRO A 134 4.19 -1.58 -18.45
N PRO A 135 4.69 -2.57 -19.22
CA PRO A 135 3.80 -3.58 -19.75
C PRO A 135 3.15 -4.32 -18.58
N MET A 136 1.86 -4.64 -18.69
CA MET A 136 1.08 -5.34 -17.65
C MET A 136 1.82 -6.57 -17.10
N LEU A 137 2.55 -7.27 -17.97
CA LEU A 137 3.38 -8.42 -17.63
C LEU A 137 4.49 -8.08 -16.63
N LEU A 138 5.14 -6.92 -16.76
CA LEU A 138 6.18 -6.48 -15.82
C LEU A 138 5.60 -6.22 -14.43
N SER A 139 4.41 -5.61 -14.35
CA SER A 139 3.75 -5.35 -13.06
C SER A 139 3.39 -6.64 -12.33
N ILE A 140 2.81 -7.61 -13.05
CA ILE A 140 2.46 -8.91 -12.46
C ILE A 140 3.72 -9.71 -12.09
N THR A 141 4.76 -9.65 -12.92
CA THR A 141 6.06 -10.28 -12.62
C THR A 141 6.68 -9.67 -11.36
N PHE A 142 6.56 -8.36 -11.17
CA PHE A 142 7.01 -7.66 -9.96
C PHE A 142 6.26 -8.15 -8.72
N THR A 143 4.93 -8.25 -8.79
CA THR A 143 4.13 -8.83 -7.70
C THR A 143 4.59 -10.25 -7.37
N GLY A 144 4.88 -11.06 -8.39
CA GLY A 144 5.45 -12.40 -8.22
C GLY A 144 6.81 -12.40 -7.51
N ILE A 145 7.71 -11.48 -7.86
CA ILE A 145 9.03 -11.36 -7.21
C ILE A 145 8.89 -10.96 -5.73
N ILE A 146 7.98 -10.01 -5.40
CA ILE A 146 7.69 -9.67 -3.99
C ILE A 146 7.12 -10.89 -3.26
N GLY A 147 6.24 -11.66 -3.91
CA GLY A 147 5.68 -12.89 -3.37
C GLY A 147 6.75 -13.94 -3.06
N LEU A 148 7.67 -14.17 -4.00
CA LEU A 148 8.82 -15.08 -3.81
C LEU A 148 9.73 -14.60 -2.68
N TRP A 149 10.03 -13.30 -2.64
CA TRP A 149 10.78 -12.70 -1.54
C TRP A 149 10.10 -12.96 -0.19
N THR A 150 8.81 -12.64 -0.11
CA THR A 150 8.01 -12.84 1.11
C THR A 150 7.98 -14.31 1.50
N MET A 151 7.83 -15.23 0.55
CA MET A 151 7.86 -16.67 0.81
C MET A 151 9.21 -17.16 1.33
N CYS A 152 10.33 -16.61 0.86
CA CYS A 152 11.66 -17.01 1.33
C CYS A 152 11.98 -16.50 2.75
N PHE A 153 11.58 -15.25 3.07
CA PHE A 153 11.96 -14.62 4.34
C PHE A 153 10.94 -14.82 5.46
N THR A 154 9.65 -14.88 5.15
CA THR A 154 8.60 -14.99 6.18
C THR A 154 8.74 -16.26 7.03
N PRO A 155 8.99 -17.46 6.48
CA PRO A 155 9.20 -18.67 7.29
C PRO A 155 10.38 -18.56 8.24
N ILE A 156 11.46 -17.89 7.83
CA ILE A 156 12.63 -17.66 8.70
C ILE A 156 12.25 -16.78 9.88
N ILE A 157 11.51 -15.70 9.62
CA ILE A 157 11.02 -14.78 10.66
C ILE A 157 10.05 -15.50 11.60
N LEU A 158 9.13 -16.31 11.06
CA LEU A 158 8.21 -17.14 11.85
C LEU A 158 8.95 -18.16 12.71
N LEU A 159 9.99 -18.81 12.17
CA LEU A 159 10.81 -19.75 12.93
C LEU A 159 11.53 -19.05 14.09
N ILE A 160 12.12 -17.87 13.85
CA ILE A 160 12.75 -17.07 14.90
C ILE A 160 11.72 -16.68 15.96
N SER A 161 10.51 -16.28 15.56
CA SER A 161 9.42 -15.95 16.48
C SER A 161 9.03 -17.14 17.36
N HIS A 162 8.96 -18.35 16.76
CA HIS A 162 8.63 -19.58 17.46
C HIS A 162 9.70 -19.97 18.49
N VAL A 163 10.98 -19.93 18.09
CA VAL A 163 12.10 -20.22 18.99
C VAL A 163 12.21 -19.20 20.12
N SER A 164 11.88 -17.93 19.83
CA SER A 164 11.88 -16.85 20.82
C SER A 164 10.67 -16.88 21.75
N GLY A 165 9.70 -17.77 21.51
CA GLY A 165 8.47 -17.87 22.29
C GLY A 165 7.52 -16.68 22.15
N ILE A 166 7.71 -15.83 21.12
CA ILE A 166 6.86 -14.65 20.88
C ILE A 166 5.48 -15.10 20.40
N GLU A 167 5.44 -16.09 19.51
CA GLU A 167 4.21 -16.74 19.04
C GLU A 167 4.43 -18.25 18.86
N THR A 168 3.51 -19.08 19.35
CA THR A 168 3.57 -20.53 19.16
C THR A 168 2.98 -20.90 17.81
N PHE A 169 3.74 -21.62 16.99
CA PHE A 169 3.26 -22.12 15.71
C PHE A 169 2.36 -23.34 15.94
N VAL A 170 1.08 -23.21 15.61
CA VAL A 170 0.11 -24.30 15.67
C VAL A 170 -0.40 -24.55 14.26
N LEU A 171 -0.34 -25.82 13.84
CA LEU A 171 -0.86 -26.21 12.53
C LEU A 171 -2.39 -26.06 12.50
N PRO A 172 -2.95 -25.44 11.45
CA PRO A 172 -4.39 -25.24 11.35
C PRO A 172 -5.12 -26.56 11.14
N ASN A 173 -6.34 -26.65 11.66
CA ASN A 173 -7.26 -27.73 11.34
C ASN A 173 -7.64 -27.69 9.85
N ALA A 174 -8.11 -28.82 9.29
CA ALA A 174 -8.45 -28.93 7.86
C ALA A 174 -9.45 -27.87 7.37
N SER A 175 -10.43 -27.49 8.20
CA SER A 175 -11.38 -26.41 7.89
C SER A 175 -10.74 -25.03 7.88
N GLN A 176 -9.88 -24.74 8.86
CA GLN A 176 -9.12 -23.48 8.94
C GLN A 176 -8.17 -23.35 7.76
N PHE A 177 -7.49 -24.44 7.39
CA PHE A 177 -6.65 -24.50 6.20
C PHE A 177 -7.44 -24.16 4.93
N GLY A 178 -8.64 -24.72 4.76
CA GLY A 178 -9.52 -24.40 3.65
C GLY A 178 -9.86 -22.91 3.55
N TRP A 179 -10.23 -22.28 4.67
CA TRP A 179 -10.49 -20.83 4.71
C TRP A 179 -9.24 -19.99 4.40
N ILE A 180 -8.08 -20.37 4.93
CA ILE A 180 -6.80 -19.70 4.64
C ILE A 180 -6.48 -19.78 3.14
N CYS A 181 -6.72 -20.93 2.49
CA CYS A 181 -6.53 -21.08 1.05
C CYS A 181 -7.45 -20.14 0.24
N ILE A 182 -8.72 -20.03 0.64
CA ILE A 182 -9.69 -19.15 -0.03
C ILE A 182 -9.24 -17.68 0.11
N ILE A 183 -8.91 -17.24 1.33
CA ILE A 183 -8.45 -15.87 1.57
C ILE A 183 -7.16 -15.58 0.79
N SER A 184 -6.23 -16.54 0.74
CA SER A 184 -4.98 -16.41 -0.01
C SER A 184 -5.22 -16.25 -1.51
N LEU A 185 -6.21 -16.96 -2.07
CA LEU A 185 -6.58 -16.87 -3.50
C LEU A 185 -7.12 -15.48 -3.84
N PHE A 186 -8.05 -14.95 -3.04
CA PHE A 186 -8.55 -13.57 -3.21
C PHE A 186 -7.46 -12.54 -2.98
N GLY A 187 -6.57 -12.77 -2.01
CA GLY A 187 -5.40 -11.94 -1.77
C GLY A 187 -4.46 -11.86 -2.98
N LEU A 188 -4.33 -12.95 -3.75
CA LEU A 188 -3.53 -12.99 -4.97
C LEU A 188 -4.14 -12.07 -6.05
N GLY A 189 -5.45 -12.14 -6.24
CA GLY A 189 -6.19 -11.24 -7.15
C GLY A 189 -6.09 -9.78 -6.72
N TYR A 190 -6.27 -9.51 -5.42
CA TYR A 190 -6.13 -8.17 -4.84
C TYR A 190 -4.73 -7.59 -5.07
N ASN A 191 -3.67 -8.31 -4.72
CA ASN A 191 -2.30 -7.80 -4.88
C ASN A 191 -1.92 -7.58 -6.36
N GLY A 192 -2.40 -8.44 -7.26
CA GLY A 192 -2.21 -8.25 -8.71
C GLY A 192 -2.92 -6.99 -9.21
N ALA A 193 -4.21 -6.83 -8.89
CA ALA A 193 -5.00 -5.67 -9.27
C ALA A 193 -4.44 -4.37 -8.66
N PHE A 194 -4.02 -4.41 -7.40
CA PHE A 194 -3.42 -3.27 -6.71
C PHE A 194 -2.11 -2.82 -7.38
N MET A 195 -1.30 -3.78 -7.83
CA MET A 195 -0.08 -3.45 -8.56
C MET A 195 -0.35 -2.76 -9.90
N LEU A 196 -1.38 -3.21 -10.62
CA LEU A 196 -1.83 -2.56 -11.85
C LEU A 196 -2.38 -1.16 -11.56
N LEU A 197 -3.09 -0.98 -10.44
CA LEU A 197 -3.60 0.32 -10.02
C LEU A 197 -2.45 1.32 -9.81
N ILE A 198 -1.38 0.94 -9.10
CA ILE A 198 -0.20 1.80 -8.91
C ILE A 198 0.55 2.04 -10.23
N ALA A 199 0.58 1.04 -11.13
CA ALA A 199 1.29 1.15 -12.39
C ALA A 199 0.61 2.10 -13.39
N TYR A 200 -0.73 2.13 -13.40
CA TYR A 200 -1.53 2.96 -14.32
C TYR A 200 -2.06 4.25 -13.70
N SER A 201 -2.07 4.36 -12.37
CA SER A 201 -2.53 5.55 -11.64
C SER A 201 -1.40 6.13 -10.78
N SER A 202 -1.72 7.13 -9.96
CA SER A 202 -0.79 7.60 -8.93
C SER A 202 -0.85 6.70 -7.69
N PRO A 203 0.27 6.52 -6.96
CA PRO A 203 0.29 5.77 -5.70
C PRO A 203 -0.69 6.36 -4.67
N MET A 204 -0.83 7.68 -4.66
CA MET A 204 -1.80 8.40 -3.82
C MET A 204 -3.26 8.04 -4.17
N LEU A 205 -3.63 8.00 -5.46
CA LEU A 205 -4.96 7.60 -5.89
C LEU A 205 -5.24 6.13 -5.54
N ALA A 206 -4.22 5.26 -5.67
CA ALA A 206 -4.31 3.86 -5.27
C ALA A 206 -4.57 3.71 -3.77
N ALA A 207 -3.83 4.43 -2.93
CA ALA A 207 -3.99 4.43 -1.48
C ALA A 207 -5.40 4.86 -1.04
N VAL A 208 -5.91 5.98 -1.57
CA VAL A 208 -7.27 6.44 -1.25
C VAL A 208 -8.34 5.54 -1.86
N GLY A 209 -8.05 4.92 -3.01
CA GLY A 209 -8.90 3.88 -3.59
C GLY A 209 -9.10 2.69 -2.64
N LEU A 210 -8.09 2.33 -1.84
CA LEU A 210 -8.25 1.29 -0.81
C LEU A 210 -9.23 1.70 0.29
N LEU A 211 -9.40 2.99 0.58
CA LEU A 211 -10.37 3.45 1.60
C LEU A 211 -11.81 3.18 1.16
N LEU A 212 -12.10 3.12 -0.15
CA LEU A 212 -13.41 2.71 -0.67
C LEU A 212 -13.74 1.24 -0.35
N THR A 213 -12.74 0.42 -0.03
CA THR A 213 -13.01 -0.96 0.38
C THR A 213 -13.77 -1.02 1.69
N ILE A 214 -13.60 -0.05 2.59
CA ILE A 214 -14.26 0.00 3.90
C ILE A 214 -15.79 0.01 3.75
N PRO A 215 -16.40 0.97 3.04
CA PRO A 215 -17.84 0.94 2.88
C PRO A 215 -18.32 -0.26 2.06
N CYS A 216 -17.54 -0.73 1.08
CA CYS A 216 -17.87 -1.93 0.32
C CYS A 216 -17.92 -3.20 1.20
N THR A 217 -16.95 -3.41 2.09
CA THR A 217 -16.96 -4.57 2.98
C THR A 217 -18.09 -4.48 4.00
N THR A 218 -18.38 -3.29 4.54
CA THR A 218 -19.52 -3.10 5.45
C THR A 218 -20.87 -3.34 4.77
N LEU A 219 -21.02 -2.95 3.49
CA LEU A 219 -22.23 -3.27 2.71
C LEU A 219 -22.39 -4.77 2.51
N VAL A 220 -21.32 -5.46 2.12
CA VAL A 220 -21.36 -6.92 1.95
C VAL A 220 -21.67 -7.62 3.28
N ASP A 221 -21.06 -7.17 4.38
CA ASP A 221 -21.34 -7.69 5.73
C ASP A 221 -22.83 -7.54 6.09
N THR A 222 -23.39 -6.36 5.86
CA THR A 222 -24.82 -6.10 6.08
C THR A 222 -25.71 -6.97 5.19
N LEU A 223 -25.37 -7.13 3.91
CA LEU A 223 -26.17 -7.94 2.98
C LEU A 223 -26.16 -9.43 3.34
N LEU A 224 -25.06 -9.93 3.89
CA LEU A 224 -24.92 -11.35 4.26
C LEU A 224 -25.46 -11.66 5.66
N PHE A 225 -25.21 -10.78 6.64
CA PHE A 225 -25.53 -11.04 8.05
C PHE A 225 -26.74 -10.25 8.57
N GLY A 226 -27.29 -9.31 7.78
CA GLY A 226 -28.50 -8.57 8.13
C GLY A 226 -28.31 -7.49 9.20
N ASN A 227 -27.07 -7.02 9.40
CA ASN A 227 -26.77 -5.96 10.38
C ASN A 227 -27.37 -4.61 9.97
N ASN A 228 -27.82 -3.81 10.93
CA ASN A 228 -28.42 -2.51 10.62
C ASN A 228 -27.35 -1.44 10.39
N LEU A 229 -27.41 -0.72 9.27
CA LEU A 229 -26.49 0.35 8.94
C LEU A 229 -26.91 1.64 9.66
N GLY A 230 -26.11 2.08 10.62
CA GLY A 230 -26.30 3.37 11.28
C GLY A 230 -26.03 4.56 10.36
N TRP A 231 -26.51 5.75 10.74
CA TRP A 231 -26.29 6.99 9.99
C TRP A 231 -24.80 7.32 9.77
N ASN A 232 -23.93 6.83 10.64
CA ASN A 232 -22.48 7.02 10.60
C ASN A 232 -21.87 6.37 9.35
N PHE A 233 -22.42 5.21 8.95
CA PHE A 233 -22.00 4.55 7.72
C PHE A 233 -22.29 5.43 6.51
N ALA A 234 -23.49 6.02 6.42
CA ALA A 234 -23.87 6.88 5.30
C ALA A 234 -23.00 8.14 5.23
N ILE A 235 -22.81 8.82 6.37
CA ILE A 235 -21.99 10.04 6.46
C ILE A 235 -20.52 9.74 6.14
N GLY A 236 -19.95 8.68 6.73
CA GLY A 236 -18.58 8.30 6.50
C GLY A 236 -18.32 7.86 5.05
N THR A 237 -19.24 7.09 4.46
CA THR A 237 -19.17 6.69 3.05
C THR A 237 -19.19 7.91 2.14
N LEU A 238 -20.05 8.89 2.41
CA LEU A 238 -20.11 10.13 1.64
C LEU A 238 -18.76 10.86 1.65
N PHE A 239 -18.09 10.96 2.81
CA PHE A 239 -16.78 11.59 2.91
C PHE A 239 -15.67 10.82 2.18
N ILE A 240 -15.65 9.48 2.27
CA ILE A 240 -14.68 8.65 1.54
C ILE A 240 -14.87 8.80 0.03
N VAL A 241 -16.11 8.71 -0.45
CA VAL A 241 -16.44 8.84 -1.89
C VAL A 241 -16.13 10.24 -2.39
N ALA A 242 -16.48 11.29 -1.64
CA ALA A 242 -16.15 12.66 -2.00
C ALA A 242 -14.63 12.88 -2.07
N GLY A 243 -13.87 12.32 -1.12
CA GLY A 243 -12.41 12.38 -1.12
C GLY A 243 -11.80 11.68 -2.33
N TRP A 244 -12.29 10.49 -2.66
CA TRP A 244 -11.86 9.75 -3.85
C TRP A 244 -12.20 10.47 -5.16
N ILE A 245 -13.42 11.01 -5.31
CA ILE A 245 -13.81 11.78 -6.50
C ILE A 245 -12.94 13.03 -6.65
N CYS A 246 -12.72 13.78 -5.56
CA CYS A 246 -11.85 14.95 -5.55
C CYS A 246 -10.45 14.61 -6.10
N LEU A 247 -9.87 13.50 -5.62
CA LEU A 247 -8.58 13.03 -6.09
C LEU A 247 -8.61 12.50 -7.51
N ASN A 248 -9.67 11.79 -7.91
CA ASN A 248 -9.77 11.24 -9.25
C ASN A 248 -9.85 12.36 -10.31
N VAL A 249 -10.61 13.42 -10.03
CA VAL A 249 -10.76 14.57 -10.93
C VAL A 249 -9.48 15.41 -10.99
N TRP A 250 -8.78 15.55 -9.86
CA TRP A 250 -7.62 16.45 -9.75
C TRP A 250 -6.27 15.74 -9.95
N SER A 251 -6.24 14.41 -9.90
CA SER A 251 -5.08 13.62 -10.29
C SER A 251 -5.02 13.57 -11.81
N ARG A 252 -4.26 14.50 -12.41
CA ARG A 252 -3.98 14.47 -13.85
C ARG A 252 -3.34 13.13 -14.24
N PRO A 253 -3.69 12.54 -15.40
CA PRO A 253 -2.97 11.38 -15.90
C PRO A 253 -1.48 11.71 -16.02
N ALA A 254 -0.64 10.74 -15.64
CA ALA A 254 0.80 10.89 -15.37
C ALA A 254 1.68 11.31 -16.57
N ASP A 255 1.09 11.83 -17.66
CA ASP A 255 1.78 12.04 -18.93
C ASP A 255 2.15 13.52 -19.23
N GLU A 256 1.84 14.50 -18.37
CA GLU A 256 2.10 15.92 -18.70
C GLU A 256 3.12 16.67 -17.81
N THR A 257 3.69 16.06 -16.75
CA THR A 257 4.57 16.82 -15.84
C THR A 257 5.88 16.15 -15.41
N LEU A 258 6.33 15.10 -16.08
CA LEU A 258 7.75 14.74 -15.95
C LEU A 258 8.53 15.66 -16.89
N PRO A 259 9.31 16.65 -16.40
CA PRO A 259 10.31 17.26 -17.24
C PRO A 259 11.15 16.12 -17.79
N VAL A 260 11.23 16.03 -19.12
CA VAL A 260 12.19 15.22 -19.84
C VAL A 260 13.54 15.48 -19.18
N ALA A 261 13.97 14.53 -18.33
CA ALA A 261 15.19 14.70 -17.58
C ALA A 261 16.35 14.64 -18.57
N VAL A 262 16.84 15.84 -18.89
CA VAL A 262 18.18 16.13 -19.40
C VAL A 262 18.48 15.47 -20.74
N SER A 263 18.17 16.19 -21.82
CA SER A 263 19.04 16.14 -22.99
C SER A 263 20.46 16.40 -22.49
N THR A 264 21.30 15.37 -22.48
CA THR A 264 22.74 15.60 -22.53
C THR A 264 23.00 16.35 -23.82
N SER A 265 23.09 17.68 -23.75
CA SER A 265 23.65 18.47 -24.84
C SER A 265 25.07 17.95 -25.10
N PRO A 266 25.46 17.73 -26.36
CA PRO A 266 26.84 17.40 -26.69
C PRO A 266 27.71 18.61 -26.33
N SER A 267 28.57 18.46 -25.32
CA SER A 267 29.67 19.41 -25.13
C SER A 267 30.57 19.31 -26.36
N GLU A 268 30.64 20.42 -27.09
CA GLU A 268 31.53 20.67 -28.20
C GLU A 268 32.99 20.31 -27.87
N ALA A 269 33.65 19.60 -28.78
CA ALA A 269 35.10 19.65 -28.93
C ALA A 269 35.47 19.24 -30.37
N GLY A 270 35.91 20.22 -31.17
CA GLY A 270 36.72 19.97 -32.36
C GLY A 270 36.11 20.36 -33.70
N ALA A 271 35.74 21.63 -33.89
CA ALA A 271 35.72 22.20 -35.24
C ALA A 271 37.17 22.56 -35.64
N SER A 272 37.77 21.79 -36.54
CA SER A 272 38.90 22.24 -37.35
C SER A 272 38.39 22.64 -38.74
N PRO A 273 38.69 23.84 -39.24
CA PRO A 273 38.42 24.17 -40.63
C PRO A 273 39.62 23.81 -41.52
N LEU A 274 39.30 23.49 -42.79
CA LEU A 274 40.16 23.44 -43.99
C LEU A 274 40.68 22.07 -44.46
N SER A 275 40.00 21.52 -45.48
CA SER A 275 40.66 21.07 -46.72
C SER A 275 39.67 20.89 -47.87
N ARG A 276 39.61 21.88 -48.78
CA ARG A 276 39.68 21.76 -50.25
C ARG A 276 39.42 23.11 -50.88
#